data_AF-A0A7H8KQP2-F1
#
_entry.id   AF-A0A7H8KQP2-F1
#
_cell.length_a   1.000
_cell.length_b   1.000
_cell.length_c   1.000
_cell.angle_alpha   90.00
_cell.angle_beta   90.00
_cell.angle_gamma   90.00
#
_symmetry.space_group_name_H-M   'P 1'
#
loop_
_entity.id
_entity.type
_entity.pdbx_description
1 polymer ?
#
loop_
_entity_poly.entity_id
_entity_poly.type
_entity_poly.pdbx_seq_one_letter_code
_entity_poly.pdbx_strand_id
1 'polypeptide(L)'
;MTGTPPAPAPGWDALASTAGVERRTGLIWLSWLGFNRAAPVDVLLALLDLAETGFLYRGDLPAAVPDAAVVHPDHRVRREAAEVGRLSPEQWERLIAATPEPGLRDRFAELAAHRVAARRRGRGVGAPPGPDARPPATAAGIAAMAAEVPDVGPADRTVALWWVGALHGDGAAMRLLAASPKLLVRRSVARAPRLPADVAALLARDEDRAVRLFLAESCADAPAGMLLEIASWWSGSFSFPDCPRSHPNFPRAGLLRFAADPNPLLRALVLDDPEATGAHAERLAADPDPAVRRAAAADGRLSPATVSALTADPDPGVRRRARANPALPVPELVALLLDRTAAEDAVRNPAVPAAVMRRMLALATPHTGNAP
;
A
#
# COMPACT_ATOMS: atom_id res chain seq x y z
N MET A 1 -29.13 6.27 29.41
CA MET A 1 -30.01 5.30 28.73
C MET A 1 -29.12 4.21 28.14
N THR A 2 -29.00 3.09 28.85
CA THR A 2 -28.26 1.90 28.43
C THR A 2 -29.06 1.21 27.33
N GLY A 3 -28.74 1.52 26.07
CA GLY A 3 -29.29 0.79 24.93
C GLY A 3 -28.78 -0.64 24.96
N THR A 4 -29.69 -1.61 24.92
CA THR A 4 -29.38 -3.03 24.74
C THR A 4 -28.43 -3.16 23.53
N PRO A 5 -27.27 -3.82 23.67
CA PRO A 5 -26.37 -4.01 22.55
C PRO A 5 -27.12 -4.76 21.43
N PRO A 6 -26.89 -4.39 20.15
CA PRO A 6 -27.54 -5.08 19.04
C PRO A 6 -27.27 -6.58 19.13
N ALA A 7 -28.30 -7.40 18.89
CA ALA A 7 -28.17 -8.84 18.87
C ALA A 7 -27.02 -9.27 17.92
N PRO A 8 -26.23 -10.29 18.28
CA PRO A 8 -25.15 -10.77 17.42
C PRO A 8 -25.72 -11.20 16.06
N ALA A 9 -24.97 -10.95 14.99
CA ALA A 9 -25.33 -11.47 13.68
C ALA A 9 -25.40 -13.01 13.74
N PRO A 10 -26.35 -13.65 13.04
CA PRO A 10 -26.53 -15.10 13.11
C PRO A 10 -25.22 -15.83 12.76
N GLY A 11 -24.86 -16.83 13.58
CA GLY A 11 -23.62 -17.62 13.41
C GLY A 11 -22.40 -17.08 14.16
N TRP A 12 -22.50 -15.92 14.83
CA TRP A 12 -21.40 -15.31 15.60
C TRP A 12 -21.51 -15.54 17.12
N ASP A 13 -22.48 -16.34 17.56
CA ASP A 13 -22.82 -16.56 18.97
C ASP A 13 -21.65 -17.15 19.79
N ALA A 14 -20.78 -17.92 19.15
CA ALA A 14 -19.57 -18.45 19.79
C ALA A 14 -18.60 -17.35 20.23
N LEU A 15 -18.59 -16.17 19.59
CA LEU A 15 -17.85 -14.98 20.05
C LEU A 15 -18.66 -14.11 21.04
N ALA A 16 -19.96 -14.35 21.18
CA ALA A 16 -20.81 -13.65 22.14
C ALA A 16 -20.63 -14.19 23.57
N SER A 17 -20.41 -15.50 23.73
CA SER A 17 -20.53 -16.23 25.01
C SER A 17 -19.21 -16.46 25.78
N THR A 18 -18.04 -16.08 25.29
CA THR A 18 -16.78 -16.60 25.87
C THR A 18 -16.33 -15.87 27.14
N ALA A 19 -16.55 -16.51 28.28
CA ALA A 19 -15.50 -16.62 29.29
C ALA A 19 -14.36 -17.46 28.68
N GLY A 20 -13.15 -16.90 28.55
CA GLY A 20 -11.97 -17.69 28.15
C GLY A 20 -11.46 -17.55 26.71
N VAL A 21 -11.59 -16.38 26.07
CA VAL A 21 -10.67 -16.08 24.95
C VAL A 21 -9.24 -16.13 25.50
N GLU A 22 -8.39 -16.96 24.91
CA GLU A 22 -6.97 -17.01 25.29
C GLU A 22 -6.39 -15.60 25.16
N ARG A 23 -5.74 -15.08 26.22
CA ARG A 23 -5.17 -13.72 26.24
C ARG A 23 -4.33 -13.43 24.99
N ARG A 24 -3.58 -14.43 24.52
CA ARG A 24 -2.72 -14.32 23.33
C ARG A 24 -3.53 -14.09 22.06
N THR A 25 -4.66 -14.77 21.89
CA THR A 25 -5.60 -14.56 20.77
C THR A 25 -6.21 -13.16 20.83
N GLY A 26 -6.60 -12.69 22.03
CA GLY A 26 -7.08 -11.33 22.22
C GLY A 26 -6.05 -10.25 21.81
N LEU A 27 -4.78 -10.43 22.17
CA LEU A 27 -3.70 -9.52 21.74
C LEU A 27 -3.52 -9.52 20.21
N ILE A 28 -3.60 -10.69 19.57
CA ILE A 28 -3.57 -10.78 18.09
C ILE A 28 -4.73 -9.98 17.50
N TRP A 29 -5.93 -10.05 18.08
CA TRP A 29 -7.04 -9.22 17.62
C TRP A 29 -6.71 -7.74 17.70
N LEU A 30 -6.23 -7.23 18.84
CA LEU A 30 -5.90 -5.80 19.00
C LEU A 30 -4.88 -5.32 17.96
N SER A 31 -3.79 -6.08 17.75
CA SER A 31 -2.74 -5.68 16.80
C SER A 31 -3.19 -5.71 15.33
N TRP A 32 -4.19 -6.53 14.98
CA TRP A 32 -4.58 -6.75 13.59
C TRP A 32 -5.94 -6.19 13.19
N LEU A 33 -6.82 -5.85 14.15
CA LEU A 33 -8.17 -5.34 13.88
C LEU A 33 -8.14 -4.01 13.11
N GLY A 34 -7.14 -3.17 13.37
CA GLY A 34 -6.93 -1.93 12.62
C GLY A 34 -6.63 -2.16 11.13
N PHE A 35 -6.19 -3.37 10.73
CA PHE A 35 -5.95 -3.73 9.34
C PHE A 35 -7.20 -4.26 8.62
N ASN A 36 -8.32 -4.45 9.32
CA ASN A 36 -9.59 -4.78 8.68
C ASN A 36 -10.15 -3.56 7.97
N ARG A 37 -10.37 -3.65 6.65
CA ARG A 37 -10.89 -2.53 5.85
C ARG A 37 -12.32 -2.14 6.19
N ALA A 38 -13.10 -3.05 6.75
CA ALA A 38 -14.45 -2.80 7.23
C ALA A 38 -14.50 -2.28 8.68
N ALA A 39 -13.35 -2.08 9.35
CA ALA A 39 -13.31 -1.56 10.71
C ALA A 39 -13.96 -0.16 10.80
N PRO A 40 -14.99 0.02 11.62
CA PRO A 40 -15.65 1.32 11.76
C PRO A 40 -14.75 2.30 12.53
N VAL A 41 -14.99 3.60 12.34
CA VAL A 41 -14.17 4.67 12.92
C VAL A 41 -14.03 4.52 14.44
N ASP A 42 -15.11 4.18 15.15
CA ASP A 42 -15.08 4.03 16.62
C ASP A 42 -14.15 2.91 17.09
N VAL A 43 -14.07 1.80 16.34
CA VAL A 43 -13.13 0.70 16.61
C VAL A 43 -11.69 1.16 16.39
N LEU A 44 -11.43 1.91 15.31
CA LEU A 44 -10.09 2.43 15.01
C LEU A 44 -9.63 3.46 16.06
N LEU A 45 -10.53 4.33 16.52
CA LEU A 45 -10.22 5.29 17.59
C LEU A 45 -9.94 4.58 18.91
N ALA A 46 -10.72 3.56 19.28
CA ALA A 46 -10.46 2.75 20.47
C ALA A 46 -9.11 2.03 20.42
N LEU A 47 -8.66 1.59 19.23
CA LEU A 47 -7.31 1.04 19.08
C LEU A 47 -6.22 2.09 19.30
N LEU A 48 -6.42 3.34 18.85
CA LEU A 48 -5.49 4.45 19.15
C LEU A 48 -5.41 4.72 20.65
N ASP A 49 -6.54 4.69 21.36
CA ASP A 49 -6.59 4.87 22.81
C ASP A 49 -5.82 3.76 23.55
N LEU A 50 -5.69 2.58 22.94
CA LEU A 50 -4.85 1.46 23.41
C LEU A 50 -3.39 1.55 22.93
N ALA A 51 -3.00 2.65 22.28
CA ALA A 51 -1.71 2.86 21.63
C ALA A 51 -1.36 1.83 20.53
N GLU A 52 -2.35 1.14 19.96
CA GLU A 52 -2.17 0.31 18.77
C GLU A 52 -2.15 1.21 17.53
N THR A 53 -0.96 1.44 16.97
CA THR A 53 -0.74 2.43 15.90
C THR A 53 -0.34 1.82 14.56
N GLY A 54 -0.08 0.51 14.50
CA GLY A 54 0.46 -0.16 13.31
C GLY A 54 -0.44 -0.01 12.06
N PHE A 55 -1.74 0.18 12.24
CA PHE A 55 -2.67 0.38 11.13
C PHE A 55 -2.61 1.80 10.53
N LEU A 56 -1.92 2.77 11.14
CA LEU A 56 -1.75 4.13 10.60
C LEU A 56 -1.03 4.14 9.24
N TYR A 57 -0.29 3.08 8.90
CA TYR A 57 0.32 2.88 7.58
C TYR A 57 -0.69 2.52 6.48
N ARG A 58 -1.98 2.39 6.77
CA ARG A 58 -3.05 2.23 5.78
C ARG A 58 -3.28 3.50 4.98
N GLY A 59 -3.47 3.34 3.67
CA GLY A 59 -3.69 4.47 2.75
C GLY A 59 -5.15 4.91 2.67
N ASP A 60 -6.05 4.09 3.20
CA ASP A 60 -7.50 4.15 3.05
C ASP A 60 -8.21 4.45 4.39
N LEU A 61 -7.51 5.11 5.34
CA LEU A 61 -8.09 5.42 6.64
C LEU A 61 -9.15 6.54 6.53
N PRO A 62 -10.28 6.42 7.25
CA PRO A 62 -11.23 7.52 7.40
C PRO A 62 -10.55 8.75 8.02
N ALA A 63 -10.86 9.95 7.51
CA ALA A 63 -10.16 11.20 7.90
C ALA A 63 -10.14 11.48 9.42
N ALA A 64 -11.19 11.07 10.14
CA ALA A 64 -11.29 11.21 11.59
C ALA A 64 -10.14 10.51 12.35
N VAL A 65 -9.57 9.44 11.81
CA VAL A 65 -8.50 8.65 12.46
C VAL A 65 -7.16 9.41 12.50
N PRO A 66 -6.56 9.85 11.36
CA PRO A 66 -5.36 10.68 11.42
C PRO A 66 -5.63 12.01 12.13
N ASP A 67 -6.84 12.57 12.05
CA ASP A 67 -7.20 13.79 12.79
C ASP A 67 -7.17 13.60 14.31
N ALA A 68 -7.64 12.46 14.82
CA ALA A 68 -7.52 12.10 16.22
C ALA A 68 -6.06 11.81 16.60
N ALA A 69 -5.32 11.09 15.77
CA ALA A 69 -3.94 10.70 16.04
C ALA A 69 -3.00 11.91 16.25
N VAL A 70 -3.18 13.00 15.51
CA VAL A 70 -2.30 14.18 15.60
C VAL A 70 -2.52 15.00 16.87
N VAL A 71 -3.70 14.95 17.48
CA VAL A 71 -4.01 15.65 18.75
C VAL A 71 -4.12 14.70 19.93
N HIS A 72 -3.77 13.43 19.74
CA HIS A 72 -3.93 12.38 20.74
C HIS A 72 -3.12 12.70 22.01
N PRO A 73 -3.63 12.43 23.23
CA PRO A 73 -2.92 12.74 24.48
C PRO A 73 -1.60 11.95 24.62
N ASP A 74 -1.55 10.69 24.18
CA ASP A 74 -0.32 9.89 24.16
C ASP A 74 0.64 10.37 23.06
N HIS A 75 1.86 10.78 23.46
CA HIS A 75 2.90 11.22 22.53
C HIS A 75 3.37 10.10 21.57
N ARG A 76 3.19 8.83 21.92
CA ARG A 76 3.59 7.69 21.08
C ARG A 76 2.71 7.63 19.83
N VAL A 77 1.41 7.85 20.00
CA VAL A 77 0.45 7.95 18.89
C VAL A 77 0.79 9.16 18.00
N ARG A 78 1.05 10.33 18.61
CA ARG A 78 1.48 11.53 17.88
C ARG A 78 2.77 11.30 17.07
N ARG A 79 3.75 10.63 17.67
CA ARG A 79 5.00 10.24 17.00
C ARG A 79 4.76 9.32 15.82
N GLU A 80 3.97 8.26 15.98
CA GLU A 80 3.70 7.33 14.89
C GLU A 80 2.98 8.04 13.73
N ALA A 81 2.00 8.90 14.02
CA ALA A 81 1.33 9.69 13.00
C ALA A 81 2.31 10.58 12.19
N ALA A 82 3.30 11.17 12.87
CA ALA A 82 4.37 11.94 12.24
C ALA A 82 5.30 11.05 11.38
N GLU A 83 5.68 9.87 11.89
CA GLU A 83 6.59 8.92 11.23
C GLU A 83 5.98 8.35 9.94
N VAL A 84 4.69 7.95 9.98
CA VAL A 84 3.90 7.56 8.79
C VAL A 84 3.96 8.65 7.72
N GLY A 85 3.84 9.92 8.14
CA GLY A 85 4.11 11.10 7.32
C GLY A 85 3.20 11.27 6.10
N ARG A 86 1.96 10.77 6.22
CA ARG A 86 0.86 11.01 5.28
C ARG A 86 -0.01 12.22 5.65
N LEU A 87 0.42 13.01 6.63
CA LEU A 87 -0.30 14.17 7.11
C LEU A 87 -0.36 15.29 6.05
N SER A 88 -1.51 15.94 5.97
CA SER A 88 -1.72 17.23 5.29
C SER A 88 -0.96 18.35 6.02
N PRO A 89 -0.72 19.51 5.37
CA PRO A 89 -0.14 20.68 6.03
C PRO A 89 -0.90 21.07 7.31
N GLU A 90 -2.22 21.07 7.27
CA GLU A 90 -3.09 21.45 8.39
C GLU A 90 -3.01 20.44 9.55
N GLN A 91 -2.83 19.16 9.23
CA GLN A 91 -2.58 18.12 10.24
C GLN A 91 -1.19 18.26 10.89
N TRP A 92 -0.17 18.67 10.13
CA TRP A 92 1.14 18.99 10.70
C TRP A 92 1.08 20.17 11.67
N GLU A 93 0.36 21.25 11.32
CA GLU A 93 0.17 22.40 12.21
C GLU A 93 -0.52 22.01 13.50
N ARG A 94 -1.61 21.22 13.41
CA ARG A 94 -2.32 20.70 14.60
C ARG A 94 -1.45 19.79 15.45
N LEU A 95 -0.66 18.91 14.85
CA LEU A 95 0.29 18.05 15.56
C LEU A 95 1.30 18.86 16.37
N ILE A 96 1.89 19.88 15.74
CA ILE A 96 2.88 20.77 16.37
C ILE A 96 2.23 21.55 17.53
N ALA A 97 1.03 22.10 17.31
CA ALA A 97 0.29 22.86 18.31
C ALA A 97 -0.14 22.02 19.52
N ALA A 98 -0.59 20.77 19.28
CA ALA A 98 -1.02 19.84 20.32
C ALA A 98 0.14 19.17 21.07
N THR A 99 1.39 19.41 20.68
CA THR A 99 2.57 18.81 21.31
C THR A 99 3.13 19.73 22.41
N PRO A 100 2.92 19.41 23.71
CA PRO A 100 3.40 20.25 24.80
C PRO A 100 4.92 20.20 24.96
N GLU A 101 5.57 19.08 24.59
CA GLU A 101 7.00 18.86 24.78
C GLU A 101 7.83 19.68 23.76
N PRO A 102 8.63 20.69 24.18
CA PRO A 102 9.32 21.59 23.23
C PRO A 102 10.25 20.85 22.26
N GLY A 103 11.09 19.93 22.76
CA GLY A 103 12.00 19.17 21.90
C GLY A 103 11.31 18.17 20.97
N LEU A 104 10.06 17.78 21.23
CA LEU A 104 9.28 16.99 20.27
C LEU A 104 8.62 17.88 19.23
N ARG A 105 8.13 19.06 19.64
CA ARG A 105 7.57 20.09 18.75
C ARG A 105 8.57 20.53 17.69
N ASP A 106 9.81 20.82 18.08
CA ASP A 106 10.87 21.24 17.16
C ASP A 106 11.18 20.15 16.13
N ARG A 107 11.26 18.89 16.57
CA ARG A 107 11.45 17.73 15.67
C ARG A 107 10.31 17.57 14.67
N PHE A 108 9.06 17.80 15.10
CA PHE A 108 7.91 17.76 14.19
C PHE A 108 7.93 18.90 13.18
N ALA A 109 8.33 20.12 13.60
CA ALA A 109 8.47 21.25 12.68
C ALA A 109 9.56 20.98 11.61
N GLU A 110 10.70 20.44 12.01
CA GLU A 110 11.77 20.03 11.09
C GLU A 110 11.30 18.94 10.11
N LEU A 111 10.64 17.90 10.64
CA LEU A 111 10.12 16.81 9.82
C LEU A 111 9.05 17.29 8.83
N ALA A 112 8.15 18.19 9.25
CA ALA A 112 7.15 18.81 8.38
C ALA A 112 7.82 19.56 7.23
N ALA A 113 8.80 20.41 7.52
CA ALA A 113 9.56 21.15 6.51
C ALA A 113 10.27 20.21 5.53
N HIS A 114 10.92 19.15 6.03
CA HIS A 114 11.58 18.14 5.19
C HIS A 114 10.59 17.43 4.26
N ARG A 115 9.40 17.06 4.76
CA ARG A 115 8.35 16.39 3.97
C ARG A 115 7.76 17.31 2.90
N VAL A 116 7.52 18.58 3.21
CA VAL A 116 7.07 19.58 2.21
C VAL A 116 8.12 19.74 1.11
N ALA A 117 9.39 19.86 1.48
CA ALA A 117 10.48 19.97 0.53
C ALA A 117 10.61 18.71 -0.35
N ALA A 118 10.47 17.51 0.23
CA ALA A 118 10.51 16.25 -0.52
C ALA A 118 9.32 16.11 -1.49
N ARG A 119 8.11 16.50 -1.09
CA ARG A 119 6.92 16.49 -1.96
C ARG A 119 7.10 17.40 -3.18
N ARG A 120 7.67 18.60 -2.98
CA ARG A 120 7.96 19.54 -4.09
C ARG A 120 8.97 18.98 -5.09
N ARG A 121 9.95 18.20 -4.63
CA ARG A 121 11.01 17.62 -5.49
C ARG A 121 10.54 16.42 -6.31
N GLY A 122 9.48 15.73 -5.89
CA GLY A 122 9.08 14.44 -6.44
C GLY A 122 9.78 13.26 -5.76
N ARG A 123 9.13 12.10 -5.75
CA ARG A 123 9.61 10.91 -5.06
C ARG A 123 10.88 10.37 -5.73
N GLY A 124 11.89 10.04 -4.92
CA GLY A 124 13.14 9.45 -5.41
C GLY A 124 14.08 10.43 -6.10
N VAL A 125 13.83 11.74 -5.99
CA VAL A 125 14.71 12.82 -6.46
C VAL A 125 15.61 13.28 -5.31
N GLY A 126 16.91 13.39 -5.60
CA GLY A 126 17.93 13.80 -4.64
C GLY A 126 17.75 15.24 -4.16
N ALA A 127 18.33 15.55 -3.01
CA ALA A 127 18.37 16.92 -2.51
C ALA A 127 19.40 17.75 -3.33
N PRO A 128 19.13 19.04 -3.54
CA PRO A 128 20.16 19.96 -4.05
C PRO A 128 21.33 20.05 -3.05
N PRO A 129 22.55 20.36 -3.52
CA PRO A 129 23.74 20.45 -2.66
C PRO A 129 23.69 21.63 -1.67
N GLY A 130 22.78 22.59 -1.89
CA GLY A 130 22.56 23.72 -1.01
C GLY A 130 21.33 24.54 -1.42
N PRO A 131 20.89 25.51 -0.60
CA PRO A 131 19.70 26.33 -0.86
C PRO A 131 19.84 27.22 -2.11
N ASP A 132 21.06 27.61 -2.45
CA ASP A 132 21.36 28.49 -3.59
C ASP A 132 21.61 27.72 -4.89
N ALA A 133 21.56 26.39 -4.87
CA ALA A 133 21.72 25.59 -6.07
C ALA A 133 20.60 25.91 -7.08
N ARG A 134 20.97 26.09 -8.35
CA ARG A 134 20.03 26.34 -9.46
C ARG A 134 20.29 25.34 -10.59
N PRO A 135 19.24 24.76 -11.20
CA PRO A 135 19.41 23.87 -12.34
C PRO A 135 19.95 24.65 -13.55
N PRO A 136 20.61 23.98 -14.51
CA PRO A 136 21.07 24.62 -15.74
C PRO A 136 19.87 25.15 -16.54
N ALA A 137 19.97 26.40 -17.00
CA ALA A 137 18.87 27.11 -17.67
C ALA A 137 18.91 27.02 -19.21
N THR A 138 20.03 26.62 -19.80
CA THR A 138 20.22 26.57 -21.25
C THR A 138 20.42 25.13 -21.71
N ALA A 139 20.02 24.82 -22.95
CA ALA A 139 20.24 23.49 -23.54
C ALA A 139 21.72 23.08 -23.51
N ALA A 140 22.64 24.01 -23.80
CA ALA A 140 24.07 23.77 -23.72
C ALA A 140 24.54 23.47 -22.30
N GLY A 141 24.04 24.20 -21.29
CA GLY A 141 24.35 23.95 -19.89
C GLY A 141 23.79 22.61 -19.39
N ILE A 142 22.56 22.26 -19.81
CA ILE A 142 21.95 20.96 -19.52
C ILE A 142 22.80 19.83 -20.13
N ALA A 143 23.21 19.95 -21.39
CA ALA A 143 24.05 18.96 -22.06
C ALA A 143 25.42 18.81 -21.39
N ALA A 144 26.07 19.92 -21.02
CA ALA A 144 27.35 19.90 -20.31
C ALA A 144 27.23 19.20 -18.95
N MET A 145 26.22 19.55 -18.14
CA MET A 145 25.99 18.89 -16.85
C MET A 145 25.66 17.40 -17.01
N ALA A 146 24.91 17.03 -18.05
CA ALA A 146 24.60 15.63 -18.34
C ALA A 146 25.85 14.83 -18.74
N ALA A 147 26.80 15.43 -19.47
CA ALA A 147 28.03 14.77 -19.90
C ALA A 147 28.96 14.41 -18.71
N GLU A 148 29.00 15.27 -17.69
CA GLU A 148 29.79 15.07 -16.47
C GLU A 148 29.16 14.08 -15.48
N VAL A 149 27.97 13.55 -15.76
CA VAL A 149 27.33 12.56 -14.88
C VAL A 149 28.16 11.26 -14.90
N PRO A 150 28.53 10.72 -13.72
CA PRO A 150 29.30 9.48 -13.64
C PRO A 150 28.50 8.30 -14.20
N ASP A 151 29.21 7.35 -14.78
CA ASP A 151 28.60 6.10 -15.23
C ASP A 151 28.18 5.26 -14.02
N VAL A 152 27.05 4.58 -14.18
CA VAL A 152 26.48 3.67 -13.17
C VAL A 152 26.19 2.33 -13.82
N GLY A 153 26.38 1.26 -13.07
CA GLY A 153 26.06 -0.09 -13.49
C GLY A 153 24.55 -0.37 -13.46
N PRO A 154 24.06 -1.34 -14.25
CA PRO A 154 22.65 -1.73 -14.24
C PRO A 154 22.12 -2.18 -12.87
N ALA A 155 22.99 -2.75 -12.02
CA ALA A 155 22.64 -3.21 -10.68
C ALA A 155 22.66 -2.10 -9.62
N ASP A 156 23.17 -0.91 -9.95
CA ASP A 156 23.33 0.17 -8.98
C ASP A 156 21.98 0.75 -8.58
N ARG A 157 21.80 0.97 -7.27
CA ARG A 157 20.64 1.69 -6.75
C ARG A 157 20.88 3.18 -6.92
N THR A 158 19.98 3.85 -7.66
CA THR A 158 20.15 5.26 -8.02
C THR A 158 19.02 6.14 -7.50
N VAL A 159 19.38 7.33 -7.03
CA VAL A 159 18.49 8.44 -6.74
C VAL A 159 18.54 9.41 -7.94
N ALA A 160 17.39 9.98 -8.34
CA ALA A 160 17.37 10.95 -9.42
C ALA A 160 18.23 12.18 -9.10
N LEU A 161 18.91 12.68 -10.13
CA LEU A 161 19.66 13.94 -10.05
C LEU A 161 18.70 15.10 -9.73
N TRP A 162 19.00 15.87 -8.68
CA TRP A 162 18.15 16.96 -8.21
C TRP A 162 17.83 17.98 -9.31
N TRP A 163 18.82 18.28 -10.16
CA TRP A 163 18.68 19.27 -11.23
C TRP A 163 17.86 18.75 -12.41
N VAL A 164 17.86 17.42 -12.67
CA VAL A 164 16.93 16.80 -13.63
C VAL A 164 15.52 16.86 -13.07
N GLY A 165 15.35 16.57 -11.77
CA GLY A 165 14.07 16.70 -11.08
C GLY A 165 13.48 18.10 -11.15
N ALA A 166 14.32 19.13 -10.97
CA ALA A 166 13.92 20.52 -11.12
C ALA A 166 13.49 20.90 -12.55
N LEU A 167 13.88 20.11 -13.56
CA LEU A 167 13.55 20.30 -14.97
C LEU A 167 12.40 19.40 -15.45
N HIS A 168 11.76 18.60 -14.60
CA HIS A 168 10.68 17.68 -15.01
C HIS A 168 9.52 18.37 -15.75
N GLY A 169 9.27 19.66 -15.49
CA GLY A 169 8.27 20.46 -16.19
C GLY A 169 8.70 21.00 -17.56
N ASP A 170 9.97 20.87 -17.94
CA ASP A 170 10.52 21.35 -19.21
C ASP A 170 10.59 20.21 -20.23
N GLY A 171 9.63 20.18 -21.15
CA GLY A 171 9.56 19.15 -22.19
C GLY A 171 10.74 19.13 -23.15
N ALA A 172 11.40 20.27 -23.39
CA ALA A 172 12.59 20.33 -24.25
C ALA A 172 13.81 19.73 -23.52
N ALA A 173 13.98 20.06 -22.24
CA ALA A 173 15.00 19.44 -21.39
C ALA A 173 14.79 17.92 -21.27
N MET A 174 13.55 17.46 -21.06
CA MET A 174 13.25 16.02 -20.98
C MET A 174 13.58 15.27 -22.28
N ARG A 175 13.34 15.87 -23.46
CA ARG A 175 13.75 15.28 -24.75
C ARG A 175 15.25 15.15 -24.88
N LEU A 176 15.98 16.21 -24.55
CA LEU A 176 17.44 16.23 -24.58
C LEU A 176 18.02 15.16 -23.65
N LEU A 177 17.53 15.11 -22.41
CA LEU A 177 18.07 14.24 -21.37
C LEU A 177 17.69 12.77 -21.56
N ALA A 178 16.51 12.48 -22.13
CA ALA A 178 16.10 11.11 -22.43
C ALA A 178 16.98 10.42 -23.48
N ALA A 179 17.59 11.21 -24.38
CA ALA A 179 18.54 10.72 -25.38
C ALA A 179 19.99 10.59 -24.84
N SER A 180 20.23 10.88 -23.55
CA SER A 180 21.57 10.85 -22.98
C SER A 180 22.16 9.43 -22.95
N PRO A 181 23.45 9.26 -23.29
CA PRO A 181 24.13 7.97 -23.12
C PRO A 181 24.28 7.59 -21.64
N LYS A 182 24.18 8.55 -20.72
CA LYS A 182 24.36 8.34 -19.28
C LYS A 182 23.11 7.71 -18.66
N LEU A 183 23.24 6.48 -18.17
CA LEU A 183 22.13 5.73 -17.57
C LEU A 183 21.47 6.47 -16.40
N LEU A 184 22.25 7.08 -15.52
CA LEU A 184 21.73 7.84 -14.38
C LEU A 184 20.85 9.03 -14.81
N VAL A 185 21.14 9.64 -15.96
CA VAL A 185 20.32 10.71 -16.53
C VAL A 185 18.97 10.14 -16.98
N ARG A 186 18.96 9.06 -17.78
CA ARG A 186 17.71 8.44 -18.25
C ARG A 186 16.84 7.93 -17.10
N ARG A 187 17.44 7.30 -16.09
CA ARG A 187 16.76 6.90 -14.83
C ARG A 187 16.19 8.11 -14.07
N SER A 188 16.82 9.28 -14.16
CA SER A 188 16.32 10.51 -13.55
C SER A 188 15.13 11.12 -14.31
N VAL A 189 15.14 11.04 -15.64
CA VAL A 189 14.01 11.47 -16.49
C VAL A 189 12.80 10.56 -16.28
N ALA A 190 13.00 9.24 -16.18
CA ALA A 190 11.91 8.27 -15.97
C ALA A 190 11.11 8.50 -14.67
N ARG A 191 11.69 9.20 -13.69
CA ARG A 191 11.01 9.58 -12.44
C ARG A 191 10.14 10.84 -12.55
N ALA A 192 10.04 11.44 -13.74
CA ALA A 192 9.18 12.60 -13.96
C ALA A 192 7.69 12.22 -13.83
N PRO A 193 6.89 12.98 -13.07
CA PRO A 193 5.46 12.69 -12.89
C PRO A 193 4.67 12.65 -14.20
N ARG A 194 5.09 13.46 -15.16
CA ARG A 194 4.54 13.59 -16.51
C ARG A 194 5.69 13.74 -17.51
N LEU A 195 5.50 13.21 -18.71
CA LEU A 195 6.50 13.31 -19.79
C LEU A 195 5.81 13.60 -21.13
N PRO A 196 6.49 14.31 -22.06
CA PRO A 196 6.05 14.33 -23.45
C PRO A 196 5.90 12.90 -24.00
N ALA A 197 4.87 12.67 -24.83
CA ALA A 197 4.53 11.33 -25.30
C ALA A 197 5.68 10.64 -26.05
N ASP A 198 6.46 11.41 -26.82
CA ASP A 198 7.65 10.92 -27.52
C ASP A 198 8.75 10.47 -26.56
N VAL A 199 8.93 11.18 -25.44
CA VAL A 199 9.91 10.83 -24.39
C VAL A 199 9.46 9.58 -23.63
N ALA A 200 8.18 9.50 -23.22
CA ALA A 200 7.64 8.32 -22.56
C ALA A 200 7.74 7.07 -23.48
N ALA A 201 7.47 7.23 -24.77
CA ALA A 201 7.60 6.16 -25.76
C ALA A 201 9.06 5.73 -25.98
N LEU A 202 10.01 6.66 -25.93
CA LEU A 202 11.43 6.36 -26.01
C LEU A 202 11.89 5.55 -24.79
N LEU A 203 11.65 6.06 -23.58
CA LEU A 203 12.05 5.40 -22.33
C LEU A 203 11.33 4.07 -22.10
N ALA A 204 10.13 3.90 -22.65
CA ALA A 204 9.41 2.62 -22.59
C ALA A 204 10.13 1.49 -23.33
N ARG A 205 11.04 1.81 -24.25
CA ARG A 205 11.87 0.86 -25.00
C ARG A 205 13.33 0.87 -24.54
N ASP A 206 13.64 1.56 -23.44
CA ASP A 206 15.00 1.61 -22.90
C ASP A 206 15.45 0.20 -22.54
N GLU A 207 16.70 -0.14 -22.86
CA GLU A 207 17.30 -1.43 -22.55
C GLU A 207 17.40 -1.68 -21.04
N ASP A 208 17.55 -0.62 -20.25
CA ASP A 208 17.66 -0.71 -18.80
C ASP A 208 16.28 -0.94 -18.16
N ARG A 209 16.15 -2.08 -17.48
CA ARG A 209 14.90 -2.43 -16.78
C ARG A 209 14.52 -1.43 -15.71
N ALA A 210 15.49 -0.79 -15.04
CA ALA A 210 15.17 0.17 -13.99
C ALA A 210 14.64 1.50 -14.56
N VAL A 211 15.03 1.91 -15.77
CA VAL A 211 14.36 3.00 -16.50
C VAL A 211 12.87 2.68 -16.68
N ARG A 212 12.55 1.48 -17.21
CA ARG A 212 11.16 1.06 -17.41
C ARG A 212 10.37 0.94 -16.09
N LEU A 213 11.01 0.46 -15.02
CA LEU A 213 10.42 0.42 -13.68
C LEU A 213 10.15 1.82 -13.13
N PHE A 214 11.11 2.73 -13.18
CA PHE A 214 10.90 4.09 -12.68
C PHE A 214 9.82 4.82 -13.48
N LEU A 215 9.74 4.59 -14.79
CA LEU A 215 8.67 5.11 -15.62
C LEU A 215 7.30 4.59 -15.14
N ALA A 216 7.16 3.29 -14.92
CA ALA A 216 5.92 2.68 -14.41
C ALA A 216 5.55 3.14 -12.99
N GLU A 217 6.54 3.35 -12.12
CA GLU A 217 6.31 3.74 -10.73
C GLU A 217 5.95 5.22 -10.58
N SER A 218 6.46 6.08 -11.46
CA SER A 218 6.50 7.52 -11.22
C SER A 218 5.79 8.36 -12.28
N CYS A 219 5.65 7.88 -13.52
CA CYS A 219 5.13 8.68 -14.63
C CYS A 219 3.71 8.27 -15.03
N ALA A 220 2.73 9.16 -14.86
CA ALA A 220 1.34 8.88 -15.22
C ALA A 220 1.13 8.67 -16.74
N ASP A 221 2.09 9.07 -17.58
CA ASP A 221 2.05 8.90 -19.04
C ASP A 221 2.74 7.60 -19.50
N ALA A 222 3.11 6.69 -18.58
CA ALA A 222 3.71 5.41 -18.92
C ALA A 222 2.82 4.61 -19.91
N PRO A 223 3.37 4.10 -21.04
CA PRO A 223 2.56 3.41 -22.05
C PRO A 223 2.00 2.06 -21.58
N ALA A 224 0.74 1.78 -21.93
CA ALA A 224 0.02 0.55 -21.55
C ALA A 224 0.76 -0.75 -21.95
N GLY A 225 1.33 -0.80 -23.16
CA GLY A 225 2.06 -1.97 -23.64
C GLY A 225 3.31 -2.29 -22.82
N MET A 226 4.05 -1.25 -22.42
CA MET A 226 5.22 -1.40 -21.54
C MET A 226 4.79 -1.86 -20.14
N LEU A 227 3.72 -1.30 -19.59
CA LEU A 227 3.20 -1.72 -18.29
C LEU A 227 2.79 -3.20 -18.28
N LEU A 228 2.20 -3.68 -19.37
CA LEU A 228 1.87 -5.10 -19.54
C LEU A 228 3.11 -5.98 -19.67
N GLU A 229 4.14 -5.53 -20.40
CA GLU A 229 5.44 -6.23 -20.46
C GLU A 229 6.07 -6.32 -19.07
N ILE A 230 6.08 -5.23 -18.31
CA ILE A 230 6.59 -5.20 -16.93
C ILE A 230 5.83 -6.18 -16.04
N ALA A 231 4.50 -6.26 -16.17
CA ALA A 231 3.68 -7.20 -15.39
C ALA A 231 4.05 -8.67 -15.62
N SER A 232 4.70 -9.00 -16.74
CA SER A 232 5.15 -10.35 -17.03
C SER A 232 6.38 -10.78 -16.21
N TRP A 233 7.05 -9.88 -15.50
CA TRP A 233 8.25 -10.23 -14.73
C TRP A 233 8.40 -9.46 -13.42
N TRP A 234 7.52 -8.49 -13.14
CA TRP A 234 7.51 -7.72 -11.90
C TRP A 234 6.08 -7.51 -11.40
N SER A 235 5.86 -7.85 -10.12
CA SER A 235 4.56 -7.78 -9.45
C SER A 235 4.54 -6.73 -8.33
N GLY A 236 5.38 -5.70 -8.43
CA GLY A 236 5.48 -4.62 -7.46
C GLY A 236 6.70 -4.69 -6.53
N SER A 237 6.90 -3.61 -5.79
CA SER A 237 7.95 -3.47 -4.78
C SER A 237 7.34 -3.08 -3.44
N PHE A 238 8.12 -3.07 -2.35
CA PHE A 238 7.61 -2.58 -1.07
C PHE A 238 7.10 -1.12 -1.15
N SER A 239 7.72 -0.30 -2.00
CA SER A 239 7.30 1.09 -2.21
C SER A 239 6.11 1.23 -3.17
N PHE A 240 5.90 0.25 -4.05
CA PHE A 240 4.87 0.22 -5.07
C PHE A 240 4.27 -1.19 -5.20
N PRO A 241 3.57 -1.69 -4.17
CA PRO A 241 3.19 -3.10 -4.08
C PRO A 241 2.18 -3.55 -5.13
N ASP A 242 1.40 -2.62 -5.67
CA ASP A 242 0.36 -2.89 -6.66
C ASP A 242 0.77 -2.46 -8.09
N CYS A 243 1.95 -1.87 -8.27
CA CYS A 243 2.45 -1.46 -9.59
C CYS A 243 2.98 -2.71 -10.35
N PRO A 244 2.75 -2.87 -11.66
CA PRO A 244 2.12 -1.92 -12.58
C PRO A 244 0.59 -1.98 -12.64
N ARG A 245 -0.07 -2.93 -11.98
CA ARG A 245 -1.53 -3.16 -12.05
C ARG A 245 -2.37 -1.98 -11.56
N SER A 246 -1.87 -1.23 -10.57
CA SER A 246 -2.51 -0.01 -10.06
C SER A 246 -2.29 1.24 -10.90
N HIS A 247 -1.42 1.17 -11.93
CA HIS A 247 -1.15 2.31 -12.79
C HIS A 247 -2.41 2.71 -13.58
N PRO A 248 -2.72 4.02 -13.75
CA PRO A 248 -3.92 4.46 -14.45
C PRO A 248 -4.02 3.94 -15.90
N ASN A 249 -2.89 3.86 -16.60
CA ASN A 249 -2.82 3.36 -17.98
C ASN A 249 -2.64 1.82 -18.10
N PHE A 250 -2.71 1.06 -16.99
CA PHE A 250 -2.58 -0.39 -17.09
C PHE A 250 -3.75 -0.98 -17.91
N PRO A 251 -3.47 -1.79 -18.96
CA PRO A 251 -4.54 -2.32 -19.80
C PRO A 251 -5.36 -3.35 -19.02
N ARG A 252 -6.67 -3.13 -18.93
CA ARG A 252 -7.61 -4.05 -18.26
C ARG A 252 -8.41 -4.94 -19.23
N ALA A 253 -8.54 -4.54 -20.49
CA ALA A 253 -9.32 -5.29 -21.47
C ALA A 253 -8.47 -6.32 -22.24
N GLY A 254 -9.10 -7.45 -22.58
CA GLY A 254 -8.53 -8.52 -23.41
C GLY A 254 -7.47 -9.35 -22.69
N LEU A 255 -7.37 -9.28 -21.37
CA LEU A 255 -6.47 -10.07 -20.53
C LEU A 255 -6.88 -11.54 -20.49
N LEU A 256 -8.12 -11.88 -20.84
CA LEU A 256 -8.58 -13.27 -21.01
C LEU A 256 -7.70 -14.09 -21.97
N ARG A 257 -7.02 -13.44 -22.93
CA ARG A 257 -6.08 -14.10 -23.86
C ARG A 257 -4.92 -14.81 -23.14
N PHE A 258 -4.62 -14.43 -21.90
CA PHE A 258 -3.55 -15.00 -21.10
C PHE A 258 -3.97 -16.22 -20.27
N ALA A 259 -5.21 -16.73 -20.42
CA ALA A 259 -5.72 -17.84 -19.61
C ALA A 259 -4.87 -19.11 -19.64
N ALA A 260 -4.14 -19.35 -20.73
CA ALA A 260 -3.24 -20.49 -20.90
C ALA A 260 -1.78 -20.07 -21.10
N ASP A 261 -1.42 -18.83 -20.72
CA ASP A 261 -0.06 -18.33 -20.90
C ASP A 261 0.93 -19.14 -20.04
N PRO A 262 2.10 -19.53 -20.57
CA PRO A 262 3.12 -20.21 -19.76
C PRO A 262 3.58 -19.37 -18.57
N ASN A 263 3.51 -18.04 -18.66
CA ASN A 263 3.89 -17.13 -17.60
C ASN A 263 2.79 -17.00 -16.53
N PRO A 264 3.04 -17.44 -15.28
CA PRO A 264 2.05 -17.37 -14.20
C PRO A 264 1.63 -15.93 -13.88
N LEU A 265 2.51 -14.94 -14.01
CA LEU A 265 2.16 -13.55 -13.74
C LEU A 265 1.13 -13.02 -14.75
N LEU A 266 1.20 -13.46 -16.02
CA LEU A 266 0.21 -13.10 -17.04
C LEU A 266 -1.11 -13.84 -16.84
N ARG A 267 -1.08 -15.14 -16.48
CA ARG A 267 -2.31 -15.88 -16.12
C ARG A 267 -3.07 -15.19 -14.98
N ALA A 268 -2.36 -14.68 -13.97
CA ALA A 268 -2.95 -13.96 -12.84
C ALA A 268 -3.63 -12.62 -13.23
N LEU A 269 -3.36 -12.07 -14.42
CA LEU A 269 -4.02 -10.86 -14.91
C LEU A 269 -5.43 -11.13 -15.46
N VAL A 270 -5.77 -12.38 -15.76
CA VAL A 270 -7.10 -12.76 -16.27
C VAL A 270 -8.21 -12.25 -15.35
N LEU A 271 -7.99 -12.21 -14.03
CA LEU A 271 -9.00 -11.74 -13.07
C LEU A 271 -9.23 -10.22 -13.09
N ASP A 272 -8.29 -9.45 -13.64
CA ASP A 272 -8.43 -8.00 -13.82
C ASP A 272 -9.26 -7.64 -15.05
N ASP A 273 -9.58 -8.62 -15.91
CA ASP A 273 -10.42 -8.39 -17.08
C ASP A 273 -11.87 -8.08 -16.67
N PRO A 274 -12.48 -6.99 -17.17
CA PRO A 274 -13.89 -6.71 -16.96
C PRO A 274 -14.83 -7.85 -17.40
N GLU A 275 -14.43 -8.67 -18.37
CA GLU A 275 -15.19 -9.82 -18.86
C GLU A 275 -14.92 -11.12 -18.08
N ALA A 276 -14.00 -11.10 -17.10
CA ALA A 276 -13.73 -12.28 -16.30
C ALA A 276 -14.95 -12.69 -15.45
N THR A 277 -15.15 -14.00 -15.34
CA THR A 277 -16.29 -14.61 -14.65
C THR A 277 -15.84 -15.42 -13.44
N GLY A 278 -16.78 -15.83 -12.59
CA GLY A 278 -16.48 -16.75 -11.48
C GLY A 278 -15.80 -18.04 -11.95
N ALA A 279 -16.13 -18.56 -13.13
CA ALA A 279 -15.45 -19.73 -13.70
C ALA A 279 -13.96 -19.49 -13.98
N HIS A 280 -13.56 -18.25 -14.28
CA HIS A 280 -12.14 -17.89 -14.41
C HIS A 280 -11.46 -17.86 -13.04
N ALA A 281 -12.12 -17.30 -12.01
CA ALA A 281 -11.63 -17.33 -10.63
C ALA A 281 -11.44 -18.76 -10.11
N GLU A 282 -12.45 -19.62 -10.30
CA GLU A 282 -12.39 -21.04 -9.90
C GLU A 282 -11.24 -21.79 -10.59
N ARG A 283 -11.03 -21.55 -11.89
CA ARG A 283 -9.91 -22.16 -12.62
C ARG A 283 -8.56 -21.73 -12.06
N LEU A 284 -8.38 -20.43 -11.79
CA LEU A 284 -7.10 -19.90 -11.30
C LEU A 284 -6.85 -20.22 -9.81
N ALA A 285 -7.90 -20.45 -9.03
CA ALA A 285 -7.79 -20.99 -7.69
C ALA A 285 -7.20 -22.42 -7.67
N ALA A 286 -7.33 -23.17 -8.77
CA ALA A 286 -6.75 -24.49 -8.96
C ALA A 286 -5.44 -24.49 -9.77
N ASP A 287 -4.86 -23.31 -10.07
CA ASP A 287 -3.64 -23.21 -10.88
C ASP A 287 -2.45 -23.91 -10.19
N PRO A 288 -1.56 -24.60 -10.94
CA PRO A 288 -0.37 -25.22 -10.35
C PRO A 288 0.57 -24.21 -9.69
N ASP A 289 0.62 -22.98 -10.20
CA ASP A 289 1.51 -21.94 -9.68
C ASP A 289 0.89 -21.23 -8.46
N PRO A 290 1.58 -21.20 -7.30
CA PRO A 290 1.06 -20.56 -6.09
C PRO A 290 0.86 -19.05 -6.25
N ALA A 291 1.58 -18.35 -7.14
CA ALA A 291 1.37 -16.93 -7.39
C ALA A 291 0.02 -16.66 -8.05
N VAL A 292 -0.42 -17.55 -8.95
CA VAL A 292 -1.74 -17.47 -9.58
C VAL A 292 -2.84 -17.76 -8.55
N ARG A 293 -2.69 -18.84 -7.77
CA ARG A 293 -3.64 -19.14 -6.68
C ARG A 293 -3.73 -18.00 -5.67
N ARG A 294 -2.61 -17.36 -5.33
CA ARG A 294 -2.56 -16.18 -4.44
C ARG A 294 -3.37 -15.01 -4.98
N ALA A 295 -3.30 -14.76 -6.29
CA ALA A 295 -4.09 -13.70 -6.93
C ALA A 295 -5.59 -14.05 -6.92
N ALA A 296 -5.95 -15.32 -7.16
CA ALA A 296 -7.33 -15.77 -7.16
C ALA A 296 -7.96 -15.83 -5.77
N ALA A 297 -7.21 -16.18 -4.72
CA ALA A 297 -7.74 -16.45 -3.38
C ALA A 297 -8.48 -15.27 -2.72
N ALA A 298 -8.24 -14.03 -3.15
CA ALA A 298 -8.95 -12.85 -2.67
C ALA A 298 -10.13 -12.42 -3.55
N ASP A 299 -10.40 -13.13 -4.65
CA ASP A 299 -11.46 -12.80 -5.58
C ASP A 299 -12.83 -13.12 -4.98
N GLY A 300 -13.71 -12.12 -4.94
CA GLY A 300 -15.06 -12.26 -4.36
C GLY A 300 -16.01 -13.11 -5.20
N ARG A 301 -15.62 -13.53 -6.41
CA ARG A 301 -16.41 -14.40 -7.29
C ARG A 301 -16.19 -15.89 -7.01
N LEU A 302 -15.24 -16.24 -6.14
CA LEU A 302 -15.03 -17.64 -5.72
C LEU A 302 -16.22 -18.15 -4.91
N SER A 303 -16.52 -19.44 -5.07
CA SER A 303 -17.50 -20.12 -4.24
C SER A 303 -16.99 -20.28 -2.80
N PRO A 304 -17.90 -20.31 -1.80
CA PRO A 304 -17.52 -20.57 -0.41
C PRO A 304 -16.73 -21.87 -0.23
N ALA A 305 -17.10 -22.93 -0.98
CA ALA A 305 -16.41 -24.22 -0.93
C ALA A 305 -14.94 -24.13 -1.38
N THR A 306 -14.67 -23.41 -2.47
CA THR A 306 -13.29 -23.17 -2.94
C THR A 306 -12.52 -22.34 -1.94
N VAL A 307 -13.11 -21.27 -1.39
CA VAL A 307 -12.45 -20.43 -0.38
C VAL A 307 -12.09 -21.25 0.87
N SER A 308 -13.00 -22.09 1.38
CA SER A 308 -12.74 -23.02 2.48
C SER A 308 -11.58 -23.97 2.17
N ALA A 309 -11.51 -24.53 0.95
CA ALA A 309 -10.40 -25.39 0.57
C ALA A 309 -9.04 -24.64 0.57
N LEU A 310 -9.04 -23.39 0.12
CA LEU A 310 -7.83 -22.56 0.07
C LEU A 310 -7.33 -22.11 1.45
N THR A 311 -8.13 -22.18 2.51
CA THR A 311 -7.65 -21.90 3.88
C THR A 311 -6.60 -22.91 4.37
N ALA A 312 -6.52 -24.06 3.69
CA ALA A 312 -5.55 -25.14 3.91
C ALA A 312 -4.50 -25.28 2.79
N ASP A 313 -4.40 -24.32 1.86
CA ASP A 313 -3.41 -24.39 0.76
C ASP A 313 -1.96 -24.51 1.29
N PRO A 314 -1.07 -25.26 0.61
CA PRO A 314 0.34 -25.35 1.00
C PRO A 314 1.06 -23.99 1.06
N ASP A 315 0.72 -23.05 0.17
CA ASP A 315 1.31 -21.72 0.12
C ASP A 315 0.72 -20.80 1.22
N PRO A 316 1.53 -20.26 2.13
CA PRO A 316 1.04 -19.40 3.22
C PRO A 316 0.36 -18.12 2.74
N GLY A 317 0.74 -17.59 1.58
CA GLY A 317 0.10 -16.42 1.02
C GLY A 317 -1.28 -16.71 0.44
N VAL A 318 -1.50 -17.91 -0.10
CA VAL A 318 -2.84 -18.36 -0.51
C VAL A 318 -3.74 -18.45 0.71
N ARG A 319 -3.31 -19.14 1.78
CA ARG A 319 -4.08 -19.24 3.03
C ARG A 319 -4.45 -17.88 3.59
N ARG A 320 -3.48 -16.95 3.68
CA ARG A 320 -3.73 -15.59 4.16
C ARG A 320 -4.81 -14.87 3.36
N ARG A 321 -4.76 -14.96 2.03
CA ARG A 321 -5.73 -14.29 1.15
C ARG A 321 -7.12 -14.95 1.24
N ALA A 322 -7.18 -16.28 1.30
CA ALA A 322 -8.43 -17.02 1.46
C ALA A 322 -9.12 -16.73 2.79
N ARG A 323 -8.38 -16.70 3.91
CA ARG A 323 -8.90 -16.35 5.23
C ARG A 323 -9.47 -14.92 5.31
N ALA A 324 -8.98 -14.02 4.47
CA ALA A 324 -9.47 -12.66 4.34
C ALA A 324 -10.56 -12.47 3.26
N ASN A 325 -10.99 -13.54 2.58
CA ASN A 325 -11.99 -13.47 1.51
C ASN A 325 -13.42 -13.37 2.11
N PRO A 326 -14.26 -12.42 1.66
CA PRO A 326 -15.62 -12.25 2.17
C PRO A 326 -16.56 -13.44 1.92
N ALA A 327 -16.24 -14.34 0.98
CA ALA A 327 -17.04 -15.54 0.71
C ALA A 327 -16.78 -16.69 1.68
N LEU A 328 -15.85 -16.55 2.64
CA LEU A 328 -15.56 -17.55 3.65
C LEU A 328 -16.79 -17.77 4.57
N PRO A 329 -17.26 -19.02 4.77
CA PRO A 329 -18.39 -19.29 5.65
C PRO A 329 -18.17 -18.80 7.08
N VAL A 330 -19.20 -18.16 7.67
CA VAL A 330 -19.13 -17.60 9.03
C VAL A 330 -18.64 -18.60 10.09
N PRO A 331 -19.12 -19.87 10.14
CA PRO A 331 -18.64 -20.81 11.15
C PRO A 331 -17.13 -21.08 11.07
N GLU A 332 -16.58 -21.15 9.86
CA GLU A 332 -15.15 -21.34 9.64
C GLU A 332 -14.37 -20.07 10.01
N LEU A 333 -14.86 -18.89 9.63
CA LEU A 333 -14.27 -17.61 10.01
C LEU A 333 -14.21 -17.45 11.55
N VAL A 334 -15.27 -17.83 12.26
CA VAL A 334 -15.31 -17.83 13.73
C VAL A 334 -14.26 -18.78 14.32
N ALA A 335 -14.11 -19.99 13.77
CA ALA A 335 -13.09 -20.93 14.21
C ALA A 335 -11.67 -20.36 14.00
N LEU A 336 -11.41 -19.73 12.86
CA LEU A 336 -10.12 -19.11 12.54
C LEU A 336 -9.82 -17.88 13.41
N LEU A 337 -10.83 -17.10 13.80
CA LEU A 337 -10.66 -15.99 14.73
C LEU A 337 -10.23 -16.46 16.12
N LEU A 338 -10.61 -17.68 16.51
CA LEU A 338 -10.24 -18.29 17.79
C LEU A 338 -8.92 -19.09 17.72
N ASP A 339 -8.50 -19.48 16.51
CA ASP A 339 -7.20 -20.14 16.28
C ASP A 339 -6.06 -19.13 16.26
N ARG A 340 -5.14 -19.26 17.21
CA ARG A 340 -3.94 -18.42 17.34
C ARG A 340 -3.09 -18.34 16.06
N THR A 341 -3.09 -19.38 15.23
CA THR A 341 -2.28 -19.42 14.00
C THR A 341 -2.97 -18.81 12.78
N ALA A 342 -4.27 -18.51 12.89
CA ALA A 342 -5.09 -17.99 11.81
C ALA A 342 -5.76 -16.65 12.13
N ALA A 343 -5.86 -16.28 13.41
CA ALA A 343 -6.56 -15.10 13.88
C ALA A 343 -6.03 -13.82 13.22
N GLU A 344 -4.72 -13.70 13.00
CA GLU A 344 -4.11 -12.54 12.31
C GLU A 344 -4.74 -12.29 10.92
N ASP A 345 -4.97 -13.35 10.14
CA ASP A 345 -5.54 -13.23 8.79
C ASP A 345 -7.06 -13.06 8.87
N ALA A 346 -7.71 -13.84 9.72
CA ALA A 346 -9.16 -13.87 9.89
C ALA A 346 -9.72 -12.54 10.42
N VAL A 347 -9.01 -11.87 11.33
CA VAL A 347 -9.37 -10.54 11.86
C VAL A 347 -9.49 -9.50 10.74
N ARG A 348 -8.73 -9.64 9.65
CA ARG A 348 -8.74 -8.71 8.52
C ARG A 348 -9.89 -8.96 7.54
N ASN A 349 -10.64 -10.05 7.71
CA ASN A 349 -11.73 -10.41 6.80
C ASN A 349 -12.86 -9.36 6.89
N PRO A 350 -13.24 -8.72 5.77
CA PRO A 350 -14.27 -7.68 5.77
C PRO A 350 -15.68 -8.21 6.09
N ALA A 351 -15.89 -9.54 6.10
CA ALA A 351 -17.15 -10.15 6.53
C ALA A 351 -17.34 -10.14 8.06
N VAL A 352 -16.32 -9.79 8.86
CA VAL A 352 -16.46 -9.61 10.32
C VAL A 352 -17.33 -8.38 10.60
N PRO A 353 -18.51 -8.51 11.23
CA PRO A 353 -19.39 -7.37 11.48
C PRO A 353 -18.84 -6.39 12.51
N ALA A 354 -19.19 -5.10 12.39
CA ALA A 354 -18.80 -4.07 13.36
C ALA A 354 -19.15 -4.41 14.82
N ALA A 355 -20.31 -5.04 15.06
CA ALA A 355 -20.70 -5.48 16.41
C ALA A 355 -19.73 -6.54 16.97
N VAL A 356 -19.24 -7.44 16.13
CA VAL A 356 -18.25 -8.45 16.50
C VAL A 356 -16.90 -7.81 16.77
N MET A 357 -16.46 -6.85 15.94
CA MET A 357 -15.21 -6.11 16.17
C MET A 357 -15.20 -5.38 17.53
N ARG A 358 -16.30 -4.69 17.87
CA ARG A 358 -16.47 -4.06 19.20
C ARG A 358 -16.42 -5.08 20.32
N ARG A 359 -16.99 -6.26 20.11
CA ARG A 359 -16.96 -7.35 21.09
C ARG A 359 -15.54 -7.90 21.25
N MET A 360 -14.79 -8.10 20.16
CA MET A 360 -13.39 -8.51 20.19
C MET A 360 -12.53 -7.52 20.97
N LEU A 361 -12.73 -6.20 20.76
CA LEU A 361 -12.11 -5.16 21.58
C LEU A 361 -12.42 -5.35 23.06
N ALA A 362 -13.71 -5.40 23.43
CA ALA A 362 -14.14 -5.52 24.82
C ALA A 362 -13.63 -6.79 25.53
N LEU A 363 -13.47 -7.90 24.79
CA LEU A 363 -12.92 -9.16 25.31
C LEU A 363 -11.39 -9.12 25.46
N ALA A 364 -10.70 -8.42 24.56
CA ALA A 364 -9.24 -8.35 24.54
C ALA A 364 -8.68 -7.27 25.49
N THR A 365 -9.42 -6.19 25.73
CA THR A 365 -9.06 -5.18 26.73
C THR A 365 -9.28 -5.73 28.14
N PRO A 366 -8.25 -5.78 29.00
CA PRO A 366 -8.45 -6.10 30.40
C PRO A 366 -9.47 -5.13 30.99
N HIS A 367 -10.48 -5.63 31.71
CA HIS A 367 -11.32 -4.75 32.51
C HIS A 367 -10.40 -4.11 33.55
N THR A 368 -10.13 -2.82 33.44
CA THR A 368 -9.58 -2.03 34.54
C THR A 368 -10.68 -1.90 35.59
N GLY A 369 -10.89 -2.97 36.35
CA GLY A 369 -11.71 -2.97 37.54
C GLY A 369 -11.01 -2.15 38.62
N ASN A 370 -11.08 -0.83 38.50
CA ASN A 370 -11.20 0.04 39.67
C ASN A 370 -12.69 0.36 39.78
N ALA A 371 -13.38 -0.37 40.65
CA ALA A 371 -14.58 0.13 41.30
C ALA A 371 -14.17 0.52 42.73
N PRO A 372 -14.68 1.65 43.27
CA PRO A 372 -14.24 2.24 44.54
C PRO A 372 -14.47 1.35 45.76
#